data_AF-A0A1U8IUX9-F1
#
_entry.id   AF-A0A1U8IUX9-F1
#
_cell.length_a   1.000
_cell.length_b   1.000
_cell.length_c   1.000
_cell.angle_alpha   90.00
_cell.angle_beta   90.00
_cell.angle_gamma   90.00
#
_symmetry.space_group_name_H-M   'P 1'
#
loop_
_entity.id
_entity.type
_entity.pdbx_description
1 polymer ?
#
loop_
_entity_poly.entity_id
_entity_poly.type
_entity_poly.pdbx_seq_one_letter_code
_entity_poly.pdbx_strand_id
1 'polypeptide(L)'
;MSTSAVEVSDEKLKAMWDKRLTEIFCNVCIKEILKGNRSDAHFTRYGWLKIMTNFEKETSKGFSQRQLQNRRDALKKWKAWKKLKGEDTGLGWNLIKRTIDASDEWWESGLQVVPEAKKFRTSGIDPEFEGKLDQMFMGIVATGDEYS
;
A
#
# COMPACT_ATOMS: atom_id res chain seq x y z
N MET A 1 -37.08 11.85 -6.74
CA MET A 1 -36.17 11.60 -5.61
C MET A 1 -34.76 11.79 -6.12
N SER A 2 -34.12 12.92 -5.82
CA SER A 2 -32.77 13.20 -6.28
C SER A 2 -31.78 12.65 -5.26
N THR A 3 -31.12 11.55 -5.59
CA THR A 3 -29.97 11.06 -4.83
C THR A 3 -28.81 12.02 -5.05
N SER A 4 -28.58 12.91 -4.09
CA SER A 4 -27.40 13.76 -4.03
C SER A 4 -26.19 12.86 -3.77
N ALA A 5 -25.27 12.78 -4.75
CA ALA A 5 -23.98 12.17 -4.53
C ALA A 5 -23.21 13.07 -3.56
N VAL A 6 -23.16 12.66 -2.29
CA VAL A 6 -22.39 13.36 -1.26
C VAL A 6 -20.93 13.34 -1.70
N GLU A 7 -20.41 14.49 -2.10
CA GLU A 7 -18.99 14.71 -2.31
C GLU A 7 -18.30 14.62 -0.94
N VAL A 8 -17.85 13.41 -0.60
CA VAL A 8 -17.07 13.18 0.61
C VAL A 8 -15.69 13.79 0.39
N SER A 9 -15.34 14.79 1.20
CA SER A 9 -14.04 15.46 1.14
C SER A 9 -12.88 14.49 1.41
N ASP A 10 -11.70 14.81 0.86
CA ASP A 10 -10.50 13.97 0.97
C ASP A 10 -10.07 13.73 2.43
N GLU A 11 -10.32 14.67 3.33
CA GLU A 11 -10.06 14.54 4.77
C GLU A 11 -10.97 13.49 5.42
N LYS A 12 -12.24 13.45 5.02
CA LYS A 12 -13.22 12.48 5.52
C LYS A 12 -12.97 11.09 4.93
N LEU A 13 -12.49 11.03 3.68
CA LEU A 13 -11.97 9.78 3.08
C LEU A 13 -10.72 9.29 3.82
N LYS A 14 -9.79 10.17 4.16
CA LYS A 14 -8.56 9.81 4.92
C LYS A 14 -8.88 9.28 6.32
N ALA A 15 -9.88 9.85 7.01
CA ALA A 15 -10.37 9.36 8.29
C ALA A 15 -11.10 8.01 8.20
N MET A 16 -11.68 7.69 7.04
CA MET A 16 -12.40 6.43 6.82
C MET A 16 -11.48 5.24 6.57
N TRP A 17 -10.24 5.44 6.07
CA TRP A 17 -9.29 4.37 5.79
C TRP A 17 -8.41 4.01 6.99
N ASP A 18 -8.96 3.22 7.91
CA ASP A 18 -8.20 2.63 9.01
C ASP A 18 -7.23 1.52 8.54
N LYS A 19 -6.39 1.02 9.46
CA LYS A 19 -5.42 -0.05 9.19
C LYS A 19 -6.12 -1.29 8.62
N ARG A 20 -7.24 -1.70 9.22
CA ARG A 20 -7.99 -2.92 8.84
C ARG A 20 -8.55 -2.82 7.42
N LEU A 21 -9.22 -1.73 7.08
CA LEU A 21 -9.75 -1.51 5.72
C LEU A 21 -8.65 -1.49 4.68
N THR A 22 -7.50 -0.93 5.03
CA THR A 22 -6.33 -0.89 4.15
C THR A 22 -5.77 -2.29 3.90
N GLU A 23 -5.66 -3.10 4.94
CA GLU A 23 -5.20 -4.49 4.83
C GLU A 23 -6.17 -5.33 3.99
N ILE A 24 -7.47 -5.20 4.22
CA ILE A 24 -8.50 -5.86 3.40
C ILE A 24 -8.36 -5.44 1.93
N PHE A 25 -8.20 -4.14 1.66
CA PHE A 25 -7.99 -3.64 0.30
C PHE A 25 -6.74 -4.23 -0.36
N CYS A 26 -5.60 -4.26 0.35
CA CYS A 26 -4.37 -4.88 -0.15
C CYS A 26 -4.60 -6.37 -0.46
N ASN A 27 -5.24 -7.12 0.44
CA ASN A 27 -5.50 -8.54 0.26
C ASN A 27 -6.40 -8.81 -0.95
N VAL A 28 -7.46 -8.02 -1.13
CA VAL A 28 -8.33 -8.13 -2.32
C VAL A 28 -7.55 -7.83 -3.60
N CYS A 29 -6.70 -6.80 -3.59
CA CYS A 29 -5.84 -6.48 -4.74
C CYS A 29 -4.89 -7.63 -5.07
N ILE A 30 -4.19 -8.18 -4.07
CA ILE A 30 -3.25 -9.31 -4.23
C ILE A 30 -3.97 -10.54 -4.79
N LYS A 31 -5.16 -10.89 -4.26
CA LYS A 31 -5.98 -12.00 -4.77
C LYS A 31 -6.33 -11.83 -6.25
N GLU A 32 -6.59 -10.62 -6.73
CA GLU A 32 -6.92 -10.37 -8.13
C GLU A 32 -5.66 -10.31 -9.03
N ILE A 33 -4.52 -9.88 -8.49
CA ILE A 33 -3.21 -10.02 -9.17
C ILE A 33 -2.90 -11.51 -9.42
N LEU A 34 -3.08 -12.35 -8.41
CA LEU A 34 -2.91 -13.81 -8.49
C LEU A 34 -3.77 -14.48 -9.57
N LYS A 35 -4.94 -13.93 -9.86
CA LYS A 35 -5.87 -14.43 -10.88
C LYS A 35 -5.54 -13.92 -12.29
N GLY A 36 -4.47 -13.15 -12.46
CA GLY A 36 -4.10 -12.58 -13.76
C GLY A 36 -4.95 -11.38 -14.18
N ASN A 37 -5.73 -10.79 -13.27
CA ASN A 37 -6.61 -9.65 -13.59
C ASN A 37 -5.87 -8.29 -13.60
N ARG A 38 -4.54 -8.32 -13.78
CA ARG A 38 -3.66 -7.16 -13.87
C ARG A 38 -2.79 -7.27 -15.11
N SER A 39 -2.84 -6.25 -15.97
CA SER A 39 -1.92 -6.05 -17.07
C SER A 39 -0.79 -5.13 -16.61
N ASP A 40 0.44 -5.65 -16.53
CA ASP A 40 1.65 -4.93 -16.14
C ASP A 40 1.46 -4.06 -14.87
N ALA A 41 1.13 -2.77 -15.02
CA ALA A 41 0.94 -1.83 -13.92
C ALA A 41 -0.52 -1.60 -13.45
N HIS A 42 -1.53 -2.07 -14.20
CA HIS A 42 -2.94 -1.70 -14.03
C HIS A 42 -3.90 -2.90 -13.95
N PHE A 43 -4.90 -2.82 -13.07
CA PHE A 43 -6.00 -3.78 -13.07
C PHE A 43 -6.86 -3.62 -14.33
N THR A 44 -7.28 -4.74 -14.91
CA THR A 44 -8.23 -4.74 -16.02
C THR A 44 -9.59 -4.21 -15.55
N ARG A 45 -10.49 -3.88 -16.48
CA ARG A 45 -11.88 -3.51 -16.13
C ARG A 45 -12.56 -4.60 -15.31
N TYR A 46 -12.33 -5.86 -15.65
CA TYR A 46 -12.83 -7.01 -14.90
C TYR A 46 -12.17 -7.11 -13.52
N GLY A 47 -10.86 -6.88 -13.43
CA GLY A 47 -10.13 -6.81 -12.16
C GLY A 47 -10.70 -5.76 -11.21
N TRP A 48 -10.95 -4.54 -11.70
CA TRP A 48 -11.57 -3.49 -10.88
C TRP A 48 -12.97 -3.85 -10.41
N LEU A 49 -13.80 -4.44 -11.28
CA LEU A 49 -15.12 -4.93 -10.88
C LEU A 49 -15.01 -5.95 -9.75
N LYS A 50 -14.10 -6.93 -9.85
CA LYS A 50 -13.88 -7.93 -8.80
C LYS A 50 -13.33 -7.34 -7.51
N ILE A 51 -12.42 -6.37 -7.60
CA ILE A 51 -11.90 -5.66 -6.42
C ILE A 51 -13.06 -4.97 -5.70
N MET A 52 -13.90 -4.22 -6.41
CA MET A 52 -15.04 -3.52 -5.81
C MET A 52 -16.01 -4.50 -5.13
N THR A 53 -16.45 -5.55 -5.85
CA THR A 53 -17.41 -6.52 -5.31
C THR A 53 -16.85 -7.28 -4.11
N ASN A 54 -15.60 -7.74 -4.17
CA ASN A 54 -14.99 -8.51 -3.07
C ASN A 54 -14.71 -7.61 -1.87
N PHE A 55 -14.28 -6.36 -2.10
CA PHE A 55 -14.06 -5.41 -1.03
C PHE A 55 -15.37 -5.10 -0.29
N GLU A 56 -16.44 -4.79 -1.02
CA GLU A 56 -17.76 -4.55 -0.43
C GLU A 56 -18.28 -5.77 0.34
N LYS A 57 -18.07 -6.99 -0.19
CA LYS A 57 -18.43 -8.25 0.49
C LYS A 57 -17.66 -8.44 1.80
N GLU A 58 -16.37 -8.10 1.86
CA GLU A 58 -15.54 -8.28 3.06
C GLU A 58 -15.75 -7.17 4.10
N THR A 59 -16.12 -5.95 3.69
CA THR A 59 -16.22 -4.80 4.58
C THR A 59 -17.64 -4.33 4.86
N SER A 60 -18.64 -4.84 4.12
CA SER A 60 -20.01 -4.32 4.08
C SER A 60 -20.08 -2.81 3.79
N LYS A 61 -19.11 -2.30 3.00
CA LYS A 61 -19.01 -0.88 2.63
C LYS A 61 -18.84 -0.75 1.13
N GLY A 62 -19.77 -0.05 0.49
CA GLY A 62 -19.68 0.26 -0.95
C GLY A 62 -18.67 1.37 -1.21
N PHE A 63 -17.63 1.06 -1.98
CA PHE A 63 -16.65 2.04 -2.45
C PHE A 63 -16.65 2.07 -3.97
N SER A 64 -16.65 3.28 -4.55
CA SER A 64 -16.47 3.46 -5.98
C SER A 64 -15.04 3.09 -6.42
N GLN A 65 -14.88 2.72 -7.69
CA GLN A 65 -13.56 2.49 -8.29
C GLN A 65 -12.61 3.67 -8.05
N ARG A 66 -13.10 4.91 -8.17
CA ARG A 66 -12.30 6.14 -7.93
C ARG A 66 -11.77 6.20 -6.50
N GLN A 67 -12.58 5.89 -5.49
CA GLN A 67 -12.12 5.90 -4.09
C GLN A 67 -11.07 4.81 -3.83
N LEU A 68 -11.23 3.62 -4.41
CA LEU A 68 -10.26 2.54 -4.30
C LEU A 68 -8.95 2.85 -5.05
N GLN A 69 -9.05 3.51 -6.21
CA GLN A 69 -7.89 3.98 -6.96
C GLN A 69 -7.12 5.05 -6.18
N ASN A 70 -7.82 6.05 -5.63
CA ASN A 70 -7.21 7.06 -4.75
C ASN A 70 -6.51 6.40 -3.57
N ARG A 71 -7.10 5.34 -2.98
CA ARG A 71 -6.45 4.60 -1.91
C ARG A 71 -5.17 3.90 -2.38
N ARG A 72 -5.21 3.21 -3.53
CA ARG A 72 -4.03 2.60 -4.14
C ARG A 72 -2.93 3.63 -4.41
N ASP A 73 -3.28 4.80 -4.92
CA ASP A 73 -2.33 5.86 -5.20
C ASP A 73 -1.71 6.44 -3.93
N ALA A 74 -2.49 6.61 -2.86
CA ALA A 74 -1.97 7.00 -1.55
C ALA A 74 -0.97 5.96 -0.99
N LEU A 75 -1.17 4.67 -1.28
CA LEU A 75 -0.25 3.59 -0.88
C LEU A 75 1.03 3.55 -1.71
N LYS A 76 1.06 4.15 -2.91
CA LYS A 76 2.30 4.24 -3.73
C LYS A 76 3.43 5.02 -3.07
N LYS A 77 3.17 5.73 -1.96
CA LYS A 77 4.23 6.30 -1.08
C LYS A 77 5.27 5.26 -0.66
N TRP A 78 4.90 3.99 -0.67
CA TRP A 78 5.80 2.84 -0.49
C TRP A 78 7.00 2.85 -1.44
N LYS A 79 6.89 3.41 -2.66
CA LYS A 79 8.06 3.53 -3.56
C LYS A 79 9.18 4.37 -2.96
N ALA A 80 8.84 5.49 -2.33
CA ALA A 80 9.82 6.33 -1.64
C ALA A 80 10.42 5.60 -0.42
N TRP A 81 9.63 4.76 0.26
CA TRP A 81 10.13 3.90 1.34
C TRP A 81 11.15 2.87 0.85
N LYS A 82 10.86 2.16 -0.26
CA LYS A 82 11.83 1.22 -0.85
C LYS A 82 13.09 1.93 -1.34
N LYS A 83 12.93 3.09 -1.99
CA LYS A 83 14.06 3.90 -2.45
C LYS A 83 14.94 4.38 -1.29
N LEU A 84 14.32 4.76 -0.16
CA LEU A 84 15.03 5.15 1.05
C LEU A 84 15.84 3.98 1.64
N LYS A 85 15.24 2.79 1.75
CA LYS A 85 15.92 1.60 2.26
C LYS A 85 17.04 1.10 1.34
N GLY A 86 16.90 1.32 0.03
CA GLY A 86 17.89 0.86 -0.95
C GLY A 86 18.15 -0.63 -0.82
N GLU A 87 19.44 -1.00 -0.77
CA GLU A 87 19.92 -2.38 -0.57
C GLU A 87 20.23 -2.70 0.90
N ASP A 88 19.97 -1.77 1.83
CA ASP A 88 20.25 -1.96 3.25
C ASP A 88 19.27 -2.99 3.87
N THR A 89 19.71 -4.24 3.96
CA THR A 89 18.90 -5.37 4.45
C THR A 89 19.05 -5.66 5.95
N GLY A 90 19.89 -4.90 6.67
CA GLY A 90 20.18 -5.10 8.10
C GLY A 90 19.52 -4.12 9.06
N LEU A 91 18.61 -3.26 8.59
CA LEU A 91 18.01 -2.22 9.41
C LEU A 91 16.98 -2.81 10.38
N GLY A 92 17.13 -2.49 11.66
CA GLY A 92 16.19 -2.91 12.71
C GLY A 92 14.83 -2.19 12.60
N TRP A 93 13.87 -2.63 13.40
CA TRP A 93 12.56 -1.98 13.52
C TRP A 93 12.34 -1.48 14.95
N ASN A 94 12.09 -0.18 15.08
CA ASN A 94 11.82 0.47 16.36
C ASN A 94 10.31 0.40 16.66
N LEU A 95 9.91 -0.49 17.58
CA LEU A 95 8.51 -0.68 17.95
C LEU A 95 7.85 0.54 18.62
N ILE A 96 8.65 1.37 19.31
CA ILE A 96 8.18 2.57 20.01
C ILE A 96 7.93 3.70 19.00
N LYS A 97 8.93 3.98 18.14
CA LYS A 97 8.85 5.03 17.12
C LYS A 97 8.05 4.60 15.88
N ARG A 98 7.73 3.31 15.75
CA ARG A 98 7.06 2.70 14.59
C ARG A 98 7.76 3.05 13.27
N THR A 99 9.08 2.93 13.25
CA THR A 99 9.91 3.18 12.07
C THR A 99 11.22 2.39 12.11
N ILE A 100 12.05 2.52 11.08
CA ILE A 100 13.39 1.93 11.01
C ILE A 100 14.24 2.40 12.21
N ASP A 101 14.86 1.45 12.88
CA ASP A 101 15.83 1.67 13.94
C ASP A 101 17.22 1.89 13.32
N ALA A 102 17.49 3.14 12.93
CA ALA A 102 18.75 3.55 12.32
C ALA A 102 19.24 4.86 12.95
N SER A 103 20.51 5.17 12.73
CA SER A 103 21.11 6.40 13.21
C SER A 103 20.54 7.64 12.51
N ASP A 104 20.72 8.80 13.13
CA ASP A 104 20.27 10.06 12.54
C ASP A 104 21.05 10.37 11.25
N GLU A 105 22.32 10.01 11.16
CA GLU A 105 23.15 10.16 9.96
C GLU A 105 22.61 9.32 8.79
N TRP A 106 22.16 8.08 9.06
CA TRP A 106 21.52 7.25 8.04
C TRP A 106 20.24 7.90 7.52
N TRP A 107 19.39 8.41 8.43
CA TRP A 107 18.18 9.14 8.06
C TRP A 107 18.50 10.40 7.27
N GLU A 108 19.48 11.20 7.67
CA GLU A 108 19.84 12.43 6.98
C GLU A 108 20.38 12.17 5.58
N SER A 109 21.30 11.22 5.43
CA SER A 109 21.83 10.80 4.13
C SER A 109 20.73 10.28 3.21
N GLY A 110 19.89 9.37 3.71
CA GLY A 110 18.78 8.81 2.94
C GLY A 110 17.74 9.87 2.53
N LEU A 111 17.45 10.85 3.40
CA LEU A 111 16.49 11.92 3.12
C LEU A 111 17.05 13.02 2.21
N GLN A 112 18.37 13.17 2.09
CA GLN A 112 18.96 14.00 1.04
C GLN A 112 18.66 13.43 -0.36
N VAL A 113 18.69 12.10 -0.51
CA VAL A 113 18.44 11.40 -1.77
C VAL A 113 16.94 11.20 -2.03
N VAL A 114 16.15 11.02 -0.96
CA VAL A 114 14.70 10.76 -1.04
C VAL A 114 13.93 11.69 -0.07
N PRO A 115 13.84 13.00 -0.36
CA PRO A 115 13.17 13.96 0.53
C PRO A 115 11.69 13.61 0.83
N GLU A 116 11.02 12.97 -0.13
CA GLU A 116 9.63 12.50 -0.05
C GLU A 116 9.39 11.49 1.10
N ALA A 117 10.46 10.82 1.54
CA ALA A 117 10.44 9.81 2.58
C ALA A 117 10.48 10.40 3.99
N LYS A 118 10.62 11.73 4.15
CA LYS A 118 10.74 12.40 5.46
C LYS A 118 9.66 12.02 6.46
N LYS A 119 8.42 11.83 5.98
CA LYS A 119 7.28 11.38 6.79
C LYS A 119 7.49 10.03 7.48
N PHE A 120 8.35 9.18 6.94
CA PHE A 120 8.56 7.85 7.48
C PHE A 120 9.46 7.84 8.72
N ARG A 121 10.18 8.92 9.02
CA ARG A 121 10.98 9.05 10.26
C ARG A 121 10.10 9.02 11.53
N THR A 122 8.81 9.32 11.41
CA THR A 122 7.84 9.29 12.53
C THR A 122 6.62 8.42 12.26
N SER A 123 6.49 7.87 11.04
CA SER A 123 5.37 7.02 10.63
C SER A 123 5.83 6.07 9.52
N GLY A 124 6.63 5.07 9.90
CA GLY A 124 7.19 4.07 8.99
C GLY A 124 6.13 3.14 8.40
N ILE A 125 6.59 2.23 7.54
CA ILE A 125 5.77 1.11 7.04
C ILE A 125 6.16 -0.12 7.85
N ASP A 126 5.21 -0.67 8.60
CA ASP A 126 5.42 -1.88 9.39
C ASP A 126 5.91 -3.03 8.49
N PRO A 127 6.91 -3.84 8.89
CA PRO A 127 7.48 -4.90 8.06
C PRO A 127 6.44 -5.89 7.49
N GLU A 128 5.43 -6.27 8.28
CA GLU A 128 4.37 -7.18 7.81
C GLU A 128 3.51 -6.51 6.73
N PHE A 129 3.24 -5.22 6.92
CA PHE A 129 2.49 -4.43 5.94
C PHE A 129 3.33 -4.12 4.69
N GLU A 130 4.64 -3.89 4.83
CA GLU A 130 5.57 -3.74 3.71
C GLU A 130 5.51 -4.96 2.79
N GLY A 131 5.53 -6.18 3.33
CA GLY A 131 5.42 -7.41 2.54
C GLY A 131 4.13 -7.48 1.70
N LYS A 132 3.00 -7.00 2.24
CA LYS A 132 1.74 -6.90 1.48
C LYS A 132 1.84 -5.86 0.36
N LEU A 133 2.49 -4.73 0.61
CA LEU A 133 2.70 -3.70 -0.41
C LEU A 133 3.68 -4.16 -1.51
N ASP A 134 4.71 -4.92 -1.16
CA ASP A 134 5.63 -5.54 -2.10
C ASP A 134 4.86 -6.46 -3.07
N GLN A 135 4.07 -7.40 -2.55
CA GLN A 135 3.20 -8.27 -3.38
C GLN A 135 2.22 -7.47 -4.23
N MET A 136 1.62 -6.42 -3.65
CA MET A 136 0.63 -5.62 -4.34
C MET A 136 1.23 -4.74 -5.45
N PHE A 137 2.45 -4.20 -5.29
CA PHE A 137 3.02 -3.25 -6.24
C PHE A 137 4.05 -3.85 -7.18
N MET A 138 4.95 -4.69 -6.67
CA MET A 138 5.96 -5.40 -7.47
C MET A 138 5.38 -6.62 -8.18
N GLY A 139 4.22 -7.10 -7.73
CA GLY A 139 3.68 -8.38 -8.14
C GLY A 139 4.24 -9.49 -7.26
N ILE A 140 3.85 -10.73 -7.56
CA ILE A 140 4.40 -11.89 -6.87
C ILE A 140 5.70 -12.24 -7.55
N VAL A 141 6.80 -11.96 -6.88
CA VAL A 141 8.05 -12.63 -7.17
C VAL A 141 7.79 -14.09 -6.83
N ALA A 142 7.78 -14.97 -7.83
CA ALA A 142 7.98 -16.38 -7.56
C ALA A 142 9.36 -16.43 -6.90
N THR A 143 9.41 -16.53 -5.57
CA THR A 143 10.58 -17.06 -4.87
C THR A 143 10.81 -18.40 -5.55
N GLY A 144 11.78 -18.44 -6.46
CA GLY A 144 12.20 -19.67 -7.08
C GLY A 144 12.56 -20.62 -5.96
N ASP A 145 11.86 -21.73 -5.89
CA ASP A 145 12.36 -22.91 -5.22
C ASP A 145 13.65 -23.29 -5.94
N GLU A 146 14.79 -22.77 -5.46
CA GLU A 146 16.10 -23.32 -5.80
C GLU A 146 16.27 -24.61 -5.00
N TYR A 147 15.65 -25.68 -5.50
CA TYR A 147 16.21 -27.00 -5.35
C TYR A 147 17.33 -27.14 -6.37
N SER A 148 18.58 -27.11 -5.91
CA SER A 148 19.73 -27.76 -6.55
C SER A 148 20.72 -28.15 -5.47
#